data_AF-A0A516Q584-F1
#
_entry.id   AF-A0A516Q584-F1
#
_cell.length_a   1.000
_cell.length_b   1.000
_cell.length_c   1.000
_cell.angle_alpha   90.00
_cell.angle_beta   90.00
_cell.angle_gamma   90.00
#
_symmetry.space_group_name_H-M   'P 1'
#
loop_
_entity.id
_entity.type
_entity.pdbx_description
1 polymer ?
#
loop_
_entity_poly.entity_id
_entity_poly.type
_entity_poly.pdbx_seq_one_letter_code
_entity_poly.pdbx_strand_id
1 'polypeptide(L)'
;MISSAFRDYSSPKAVAYGNRVAEWVKAHHAELGVQYIIYHQRIWNVQRNNEGWRRMPDRGSPTANHMDHVHVTTYGDAARPTALTPDADAGTAVTPVEHYTLSATFGQVGSWARYHTGLDFAAPIGTEVRAAEAGIITHAGYGNATTWAGQYITIKHADDTSTLYAHLSRIDVHQSQSVATGKPIGAVGVTGRSFGPHLHFEVYPEGVSPGDIYRAVDPKEWLERRGVQFED
;
A
#
# COMPACT_ATOMS: atom_id res chain seq x y z
N MET A 1 -13.90 -17.33 5.92
CA MET A 1 -13.51 -18.27 4.84
C MET A 1 -14.76 -18.97 4.34
N ILE A 2 -15.07 -18.89 3.04
CA ILE A 2 -16.11 -19.71 2.41
C ILE A 2 -15.36 -20.76 1.58
N SER A 3 -15.38 -22.03 2.02
CA SER A 3 -14.81 -23.15 1.28
C SER A 3 -15.91 -24.15 0.99
N SER A 4 -16.20 -24.39 -0.28
CA SER A 4 -17.10 -25.46 -0.74
C SER A 4 -16.28 -26.44 -1.57
N ALA A 5 -15.85 -27.55 -0.97
CA ALA A 5 -15.15 -28.61 -1.71
C ALA A 5 -16.16 -29.42 -2.54
N PHE A 6 -16.00 -29.42 -3.86
CA PHE A 6 -16.74 -30.32 -4.75
C PHE A 6 -16.09 -31.71 -4.73
N ARG A 7 -16.87 -32.79 -4.55
CA ARG A 7 -16.38 -34.18 -4.54
C ARG A 7 -15.68 -34.63 -5.84
N ASP A 8 -15.99 -33.98 -6.97
CA ASP A 8 -15.29 -34.13 -8.25
C ASP A 8 -14.94 -32.75 -8.81
N TYR A 9 -13.92 -32.15 -8.19
CA TYR A 9 -13.47 -30.81 -8.54
C TYR A 9 -12.84 -30.71 -9.94
N SER A 10 -12.41 -31.84 -10.50
CA SER A 10 -11.79 -31.91 -11.83
C SER A 10 -12.81 -31.97 -12.98
N SER A 11 -14.07 -32.29 -12.71
CA SER A 11 -15.08 -32.36 -13.77
C SER A 11 -15.23 -31.02 -14.50
N PRO A 12 -15.48 -31.02 -15.83
CA PRO A 12 -15.71 -29.78 -16.58
C PRO A 12 -16.80 -28.90 -15.98
N LYS A 13 -17.83 -29.51 -15.37
CA LYS A 13 -18.92 -28.81 -14.69
C LYS A 13 -18.45 -28.11 -13.41
N ALA A 14 -17.61 -28.76 -12.59
CA ALA A 14 -17.07 -28.16 -11.38
C ALA A 14 -16.09 -27.02 -11.71
N VAL A 15 -15.21 -27.23 -12.70
CA VAL A 15 -14.28 -26.19 -13.18
C VAL A 15 -15.04 -24.98 -13.72
N ALA A 16 -16.09 -25.20 -14.51
CA ALA A 16 -16.93 -24.12 -15.02
C ALA A 16 -17.64 -23.35 -13.89
N TYR A 17 -18.10 -24.04 -12.85
CA TYR A 17 -18.71 -23.40 -11.68
C TYR A 17 -17.70 -22.55 -10.91
N GLY A 18 -16.53 -23.08 -10.57
CA GLY A 18 -15.49 -22.33 -9.86
C GLY A 18 -15.01 -21.12 -10.65
N ASN A 19 -14.90 -21.23 -11.98
CA ASN A 19 -14.60 -20.08 -12.85
C ASN A 19 -15.68 -18.99 -12.76
N ARG A 20 -16.97 -19.36 -12.78
CA ARG A 20 -18.05 -18.37 -12.61
C ARG A 20 -17.98 -17.65 -11.26
N VAL A 21 -17.71 -18.39 -10.17
CA VAL A 21 -17.54 -17.78 -8.84
C VAL A 21 -16.34 -16.84 -8.82
N ALA A 22 -15.18 -17.29 -9.33
CA ALA A 22 -13.97 -16.48 -9.36
C ALA A 22 -14.13 -15.20 -10.19
N GLU A 23 -14.74 -15.27 -11.38
CA GLU A 23 -15.00 -14.08 -12.20
C GLU A 23 -16.08 -13.17 -11.58
N TRP A 24 -17.10 -13.72 -10.92
CA TRP A 24 -18.09 -12.91 -10.20
C TRP A 24 -17.44 -12.14 -9.05
N VAL A 25 -16.62 -12.81 -8.22
CA VAL A 25 -15.89 -12.15 -7.13
C VAL A 25 -14.92 -11.10 -7.68
N LYS A 26 -14.24 -11.39 -8.79
CA LYS A 26 -13.37 -10.43 -9.47
C LYS A 26 -14.14 -9.20 -9.99
N ALA A 27 -15.33 -9.39 -10.55
CA ALA A 27 -16.17 -8.28 -11.03
C ALA A 27 -16.68 -7.41 -9.87
N HIS A 28 -16.89 -7.98 -8.69
CA HIS A 28 -17.39 -7.29 -7.49
C HIS A 28 -16.28 -7.02 -6.45
N HIS A 29 -15.01 -7.09 -6.86
CA HIS A 29 -13.87 -7.08 -5.95
C HIS A 29 -13.83 -5.82 -5.05
N ALA A 30 -14.21 -4.66 -5.60
CA ALA A 30 -14.25 -3.41 -4.86
C ALA A 30 -15.29 -3.45 -3.74
N GLU A 31 -16.50 -3.93 -4.03
CA GLU A 31 -17.58 -4.03 -3.04
C GLU A 31 -17.29 -5.06 -1.95
N LEU A 32 -16.59 -6.13 -2.31
CA LEU A 32 -16.25 -7.25 -1.44
C LEU A 32 -14.92 -7.06 -0.70
N GLY A 33 -14.19 -5.97 -0.96
CA GLY A 33 -12.88 -5.71 -0.36
C GLY A 33 -11.85 -6.82 -0.67
N VAL A 34 -11.86 -7.34 -1.90
CA VAL A 34 -11.00 -8.46 -2.32
C VAL A 34 -9.60 -7.94 -2.63
N GLN A 35 -8.58 -8.57 -2.04
CA GLN A 35 -7.18 -8.30 -2.34
C GLN A 35 -6.71 -9.14 -3.54
N TYR A 36 -6.95 -10.44 -3.47
CA TYR A 36 -6.58 -11.39 -4.52
C TYR A 36 -7.48 -12.62 -4.52
N ILE A 37 -7.55 -13.25 -5.68
CA ILE A 37 -8.27 -14.50 -5.91
C ILE A 37 -7.29 -15.50 -6.50
N ILE A 38 -7.31 -16.73 -5.98
CA ILE A 38 -6.60 -17.85 -6.57
C ILE A 38 -7.62 -18.93 -6.92
N TYR A 39 -7.56 -19.39 -8.16
CA TYR A 39 -8.35 -20.54 -8.58
C TYR A 39 -7.67 -21.24 -9.74
N HIS A 40 -7.64 -22.57 -9.74
CA HIS A 40 -7.16 -23.39 -10.86
C HIS A 40 -5.74 -23.00 -11.33
N GLN A 41 -4.80 -22.90 -10.37
CA GLN A 41 -3.39 -22.54 -10.56
C GLN A 41 -3.15 -21.16 -11.22
N ARG A 42 -4.12 -20.24 -11.11
CA ARG A 42 -3.97 -18.84 -11.52
C ARG A 42 -4.35 -17.89 -10.40
N ILE A 43 -3.70 -16.73 -10.37
CA ILE A 43 -3.92 -15.64 -9.43
C ILE A 43 -4.32 -14.37 -10.17
N TRP A 44 -5.28 -13.65 -9.61
CA TRP A 44 -5.59 -12.26 -9.95
C TRP A 44 -5.54 -11.42 -8.67
N ASN A 45 -5.06 -10.18 -8.75
CA ASN A 45 -5.07 -9.26 -7.62
C ASN A 45 -5.34 -7.82 -8.06
N VAL A 46 -5.85 -7.01 -7.14
CA VAL A 46 -6.24 -5.62 -7.41
C VAL A 46 -5.05 -4.75 -7.83
N GLN A 47 -3.90 -4.92 -7.18
CA GLN A 47 -2.68 -4.12 -7.46
C GLN A 47 -2.19 -4.24 -8.91
N ARG A 48 -2.47 -5.37 -9.56
CA ARG A 48 -2.07 -5.63 -10.94
C ARG A 48 -3.28 -6.06 -11.78
N ASN A 49 -4.40 -5.36 -11.57
CA ASN A 49 -5.69 -5.69 -12.19
C ASN A 49 -5.63 -5.67 -13.74
N ASN A 50 -4.90 -4.70 -14.30
CA ASN A 50 -4.71 -4.53 -15.74
C ASN A 50 -4.06 -5.73 -16.43
N GLU A 51 -3.32 -6.56 -15.71
CA GLU A 51 -2.70 -7.77 -16.26
C GLU A 51 -3.63 -8.99 -16.26
N GLY A 52 -4.80 -8.90 -15.61
CA GLY A 52 -5.72 -10.01 -15.52
C GLY A 52 -5.17 -11.21 -14.74
N TRP A 53 -5.59 -12.41 -15.13
CA TRP A 53 -5.19 -13.65 -14.47
C TRP A 53 -3.77 -14.06 -14.88
N ARG A 54 -2.95 -14.42 -13.88
CA ARG A 54 -1.58 -14.89 -14.07
C ARG A 54 -1.41 -16.31 -13.59
N ARG A 55 -0.58 -17.10 -14.27
CA ARG A 55 -0.22 -18.45 -13.83
C ARG A 55 0.58 -18.42 -12.52
N MET A 56 0.32 -19.38 -11.64
CA MET A 56 1.12 -19.65 -10.45
C MET A 56 2.07 -20.83 -10.66
N PRO A 57 3.23 -20.87 -9.97
CA PRO A 57 4.05 -22.07 -9.89
C PRO A 57 3.29 -23.25 -9.27
N ASP A 58 3.67 -24.46 -9.67
CA ASP A 58 3.15 -25.68 -9.07
C ASP A 58 3.69 -25.88 -7.65
N ARG A 59 2.78 -26.13 -6.71
CA ARG A 59 3.04 -26.31 -5.28
C ARG A 59 2.84 -27.76 -4.82
N GLY A 60 2.70 -28.70 -5.76
CA GLY A 60 2.79 -30.13 -5.49
C GLY A 60 1.50 -30.82 -5.03
N SER A 61 0.37 -30.11 -4.93
CA SER A 61 -0.93 -30.75 -4.67
C SER A 61 -2.11 -29.95 -5.23
N PRO A 62 -3.27 -30.60 -5.50
CA PRO A 62 -4.47 -29.92 -5.97
C PRO A 62 -4.92 -28.78 -5.06
N THR A 63 -4.96 -29.01 -3.74
CA THR A 63 -5.36 -27.98 -2.77
C THR A 63 -4.36 -26.84 -2.69
N ALA A 64 -3.04 -27.12 -2.67
CA ALA A 64 -2.02 -26.05 -2.66
C ALA A 64 -2.02 -25.22 -3.96
N ASN A 65 -2.38 -25.86 -5.08
CA ASN A 65 -2.58 -25.21 -6.37
C ASN A 65 -3.98 -24.60 -6.55
N HIS A 66 -4.85 -24.73 -5.54
CA HIS A 66 -6.22 -24.22 -5.54
C HIS A 66 -7.05 -24.74 -6.72
N MET A 67 -6.85 -26.00 -7.09
CA MET A 67 -7.58 -26.67 -8.16
C MET A 67 -8.99 -27.06 -7.72
N ASP A 68 -9.17 -27.29 -6.42
CA ASP A 68 -10.37 -27.85 -5.80
C ASP A 68 -11.27 -26.83 -5.10
N HIS A 69 -10.80 -25.59 -4.93
CA HIS A 69 -11.56 -24.51 -4.31
C HIS A 69 -11.15 -23.14 -4.87
N VAL A 70 -12.10 -22.20 -4.86
CA VAL A 70 -11.79 -20.78 -5.09
C VAL A 70 -11.31 -20.19 -3.77
N HIS A 71 -10.09 -19.68 -3.75
CA HIS A 71 -9.56 -18.93 -2.61
C HIS A 71 -9.71 -17.44 -2.87
N VAL A 72 -10.33 -16.75 -1.92
CA VAL A 72 -10.51 -15.31 -1.94
C VAL A 72 -9.88 -14.79 -0.68
N THR A 73 -8.85 -13.95 -0.84
CA THR A 73 -8.37 -13.12 0.26
C THR A 73 -9.02 -11.77 0.15
N THR A 74 -9.69 -11.37 1.22
CA THR A 74 -10.21 -10.02 1.40
C THR A 74 -9.33 -9.26 2.38
N TYR A 75 -9.49 -7.95 2.39
CA TYR A 75 -8.89 -7.06 3.38
C TYR A 75 -9.44 -7.27 4.81
N GLY A 76 -10.46 -8.12 5.00
CA GLY A 76 -11.04 -8.48 6.30
C GLY A 76 -12.04 -7.45 6.87
N ASP A 77 -12.41 -7.60 8.16
CA ASP A 77 -13.19 -6.61 8.94
C ASP A 77 -12.39 -5.34 9.28
N ALA A 78 -11.21 -5.15 8.69
CA ALA A 78 -10.57 -3.85 8.58
C ALA A 78 -11.36 -2.99 7.58
N ALA A 79 -12.62 -2.72 7.93
CA ALA A 79 -13.58 -1.86 7.27
C ALA A 79 -13.57 -1.93 5.73
N ARG A 80 -14.65 -2.45 5.17
CA ARG A 80 -15.28 -1.76 4.04
C ARG A 80 -15.21 -0.26 4.39
N PRO A 81 -14.53 0.61 3.62
CA PRO A 81 -14.94 1.99 3.64
C PRO A 81 -16.39 1.90 3.15
N THR A 82 -17.35 1.91 4.08
CA THR A 82 -18.52 2.73 3.86
C THR A 82 -17.93 3.99 3.27
N ALA A 83 -18.23 4.23 1.97
CA ALA A 83 -17.78 5.38 1.21
C ALA A 83 -17.55 6.49 2.20
N LEU A 84 -16.27 6.87 2.37
CA LEU A 84 -15.77 7.81 3.36
C LEU A 84 -16.94 8.57 3.94
N THR A 85 -17.44 8.15 5.10
CA THR A 85 -18.46 8.99 5.76
C THR A 85 -17.82 10.37 5.80
N PRO A 86 -18.45 11.41 5.24
CA PRO A 86 -17.83 12.74 5.08
C PRO A 86 -17.38 13.40 6.39
N ASP A 87 -17.48 12.70 7.52
CA ASP A 87 -17.17 13.14 8.87
C ASP A 87 -15.86 12.56 9.45
N ALA A 88 -15.10 11.74 8.72
CA ALA A 88 -13.66 11.63 8.98
C ALA A 88 -13.00 12.70 8.13
N ASP A 89 -12.28 13.66 8.73
CA ASP A 89 -11.60 14.79 8.07
C ASP A 89 -10.79 14.38 6.83
N ALA A 90 -11.46 14.15 5.72
CA ALA A 90 -10.86 14.03 4.41
C ALA A 90 -10.32 15.43 4.11
N GLY A 91 -8.99 15.56 4.10
CA GLY A 91 -8.33 16.84 3.87
C GLY A 91 -7.60 17.47 5.07
N THR A 92 -7.55 16.84 6.26
CA THR A 92 -6.63 17.30 7.32
C THR A 92 -5.49 16.31 7.51
N ALA A 93 -4.26 16.78 7.30
CA ALA A 93 -3.04 16.02 7.50
C ALA A 93 -2.26 16.51 8.73
N VAL A 94 -1.34 15.66 9.18
CA VAL A 94 -0.33 16.00 10.18
C VAL A 94 1.06 15.76 9.62
N THR A 95 2.06 16.42 10.20
CA THR A 95 3.46 16.13 9.88
C THR A 95 3.80 14.70 10.29
N PRO A 96 4.42 13.89 9.41
CA PRO A 96 4.64 12.46 9.67
C PRO A 96 5.70 12.17 10.74
N VAL A 97 6.53 13.16 11.08
CA VAL A 97 7.49 13.15 12.19
C VAL A 97 7.32 14.45 12.96
N GLU A 98 7.16 14.38 14.29
CA GLU A 98 6.84 15.56 15.12
C GLU A 98 8.06 16.45 15.40
N HIS A 99 9.23 15.84 15.59
CA HIS A 99 10.49 16.56 15.86
C HIS A 99 11.52 16.19 14.82
N TYR A 100 11.82 17.12 13.92
CA TYR A 100 12.69 16.88 12.77
C TYR A 100 13.43 18.15 12.35
N THR A 101 14.45 17.96 11.52
CA THR A 101 14.97 19.01 10.63
C THR A 101 14.61 18.62 9.20
N LEU A 102 14.06 19.55 8.42
CA LEU A 102 13.81 19.30 7.00
C LEU A 102 15.15 19.37 6.26
N SER A 103 15.73 18.21 5.92
CA SER A 103 17.08 18.13 5.34
C SER A 103 17.08 18.18 3.81
N ALA A 104 15.96 17.87 3.18
CA ALA A 104 15.79 17.96 1.74
C ALA A 104 14.34 18.24 1.35
N THR A 105 14.16 18.99 0.27
CA THR A 105 12.84 19.31 -0.31
C THR A 105 12.62 18.63 -1.66
N PHE A 106 11.37 18.58 -2.11
CA PHE A 106 11.02 18.08 -3.43
C PHE A 106 11.70 18.93 -4.52
N GLY A 107 12.15 18.28 -5.59
CA GLY A 107 12.84 18.90 -6.72
C GLY A 107 14.26 19.38 -6.43
N GLN A 108 14.78 19.21 -5.20
CA GLN A 108 16.14 19.62 -4.88
C GLN A 108 17.16 18.81 -5.67
N VAL A 109 18.23 19.48 -6.11
CA VAL A 109 19.34 18.90 -6.85
C VAL A 109 20.65 19.10 -6.09
N GLY A 110 21.57 18.12 -6.18
CA GLY A 110 22.86 18.17 -5.49
C GLY A 110 23.74 16.97 -5.84
N SER A 111 24.92 16.90 -5.21
CA SER A 111 25.85 15.77 -5.41
C SER A 111 25.26 14.41 -5.01
N TRP A 112 24.28 14.40 -4.12
CA TRP A 112 23.60 13.23 -3.57
C TRP A 112 22.28 12.89 -4.28
N ALA A 113 21.68 13.83 -5.02
CA ALA A 113 20.44 13.64 -5.77
C ALA A 113 20.43 14.43 -7.08
N ARG A 114 20.10 13.74 -8.19
CA ARG A 114 19.87 14.41 -9.49
C ARG A 114 18.54 15.16 -9.52
N TYR A 115 17.57 14.67 -8.75
CA TYR A 115 16.25 15.27 -8.51
C TYR A 115 15.67 14.53 -7.30
N HIS A 116 15.35 15.24 -6.23
CA HIS A 116 14.78 14.65 -5.03
C HIS A 116 13.25 14.55 -5.14
N THR A 117 12.68 13.38 -4.89
CA THR A 117 11.27 13.06 -5.20
C THR A 117 10.33 13.16 -4.00
N GLY A 118 10.82 13.64 -2.86
CA GLY A 118 10.05 13.73 -1.63
C GLY A 118 10.54 14.83 -0.69
N LEU A 119 10.16 14.68 0.58
CA LEU A 119 10.69 15.45 1.70
C LEU A 119 11.49 14.51 2.62
N ASP A 120 12.65 14.98 3.08
CA ASP A 120 13.44 14.25 4.07
C ASP A 120 13.31 14.91 5.44
N PHE A 121 12.66 14.18 6.36
CA PHE A 121 12.53 14.55 7.76
C PHE A 121 13.67 13.90 8.54
N ALA A 122 14.78 14.62 8.73
CA ALA A 122 15.92 14.14 9.49
C ALA A 122 15.57 14.06 10.98
N ALA A 123 15.75 12.87 11.55
CA ALA A 123 15.49 12.57 12.96
C ALA A 123 16.28 11.31 13.38
N PRO A 124 16.55 11.10 14.68
CA PRO A 124 17.24 9.91 15.15
C PRO A 124 16.54 8.60 14.74
N ILE A 125 17.31 7.55 14.49
CA ILE A 125 16.76 6.19 14.28
C ILE A 125 15.85 5.83 15.47
N GLY A 126 14.68 5.27 15.17
CA GLY A 126 13.70 4.89 16.20
C GLY A 126 12.67 5.98 16.51
N THR A 127 12.86 7.22 16.02
CA THR A 127 11.84 8.28 16.11
C THR A 127 10.55 7.82 15.47
N GLU A 128 9.42 8.06 16.14
CA GLU A 128 8.10 7.66 15.68
C GLU A 128 7.75 8.28 14.32
N VAL A 129 7.22 7.45 13.42
CA VAL A 129 6.63 7.86 12.15
C VAL A 129 5.12 7.64 12.23
N ARG A 130 4.35 8.67 11.89
CA ARG A 130 2.88 8.68 11.92
C ARG A 130 2.28 8.73 10.52
N ALA A 131 1.08 8.19 10.34
CA ALA A 131 0.30 8.37 9.12
C ALA A 131 -0.06 9.84 8.94
N ALA A 132 0.40 10.46 7.85
CA ALA A 132 0.17 11.88 7.56
C ALA A 132 -1.32 12.18 7.37
N GLU A 133 -2.08 11.26 6.76
CA GLU A 133 -3.54 11.31 6.65
C GLU A 133 -4.11 9.90 6.82
N ALA A 134 -5.36 9.81 7.25
CA ALA A 134 -6.09 8.55 7.34
C ALA A 134 -6.13 7.81 6.01
N GLY A 135 -6.18 6.48 6.06
CA GLY A 135 -6.25 5.67 4.84
C GLY A 135 -6.03 4.18 5.10
N ILE A 136 -5.77 3.46 4.02
CA ILE A 136 -5.55 2.01 4.02
C ILE A 136 -4.10 1.74 3.65
N ILE A 137 -3.41 0.93 4.47
CA ILE A 137 -2.06 0.48 4.15
C ILE A 137 -2.10 -0.38 2.87
N THR A 138 -1.42 0.06 1.82
CA THR A 138 -1.31 -0.69 0.55
C THR A 138 -0.04 -1.52 0.46
N HIS A 139 0.98 -1.18 1.25
CA HIS A 139 2.22 -1.93 1.44
C HIS A 139 2.80 -1.68 2.84
N ALA A 140 3.41 -2.73 3.43
CA ALA A 140 4.14 -2.66 4.68
C ALA A 140 5.21 -3.76 4.72
N GLY A 141 6.46 -3.41 4.47
CA GLY A 141 7.57 -4.37 4.52
C GLY A 141 8.82 -3.92 3.77
N TYR A 142 9.79 -4.83 3.66
CA TYR A 142 10.92 -4.67 2.74
C TYR A 142 10.49 -5.01 1.32
N GLY A 143 10.68 -4.05 0.40
CA GLY A 143 10.48 -4.24 -1.03
C GLY A 143 9.02 -4.48 -1.48
N ASN A 144 8.65 -3.88 -2.61
CA ASN A 144 7.79 -4.36 -3.72
C ASN A 144 7.34 -3.25 -4.71
N ALA A 145 8.20 -2.29 -5.07
CA ALA A 145 7.99 -1.39 -6.23
C ALA A 145 9.30 -0.65 -6.53
N THR A 146 10.03 -0.37 -5.45
CA THR A 146 11.31 0.32 -5.50
C THR A 146 12.31 -0.27 -4.50
N THR A 147 13.52 -0.57 -4.96
CA THR A 147 14.64 -1.03 -4.12
C THR A 147 15.29 0.09 -3.32
N TRP A 148 15.11 1.36 -3.72
CA TRP A 148 15.76 2.49 -3.04
C TRP A 148 15.12 2.74 -1.66
N ALA A 149 13.84 2.44 -1.48
CA ALA A 149 13.08 2.79 -0.27
C ALA A 149 13.44 1.95 0.97
N GLY A 150 14.08 0.78 0.81
CA GLY A 150 14.37 -0.12 1.93
C GLY A 150 13.11 -0.74 2.53
N GLN A 151 12.94 -0.59 3.84
CA GLN A 151 11.69 -0.91 4.53
C GLN A 151 10.76 0.31 4.45
N TYR A 152 9.54 0.10 3.93
CA TYR A 152 8.61 1.20 3.71
C TYR A 152 7.15 0.80 3.91
N ILE A 153 6.34 1.84 4.08
CA ILE A 153 4.88 1.77 4.17
C ILE A 153 4.30 2.62 3.04
N THR A 154 3.19 2.18 2.44
CA THR A 154 2.38 3.04 1.58
C THR A 154 0.95 3.07 2.07
N ILE A 155 0.31 4.24 1.97
CA ILE A 155 -1.07 4.46 2.42
C ILE A 155 -1.85 5.04 1.24
N LYS A 156 -3.01 4.45 0.94
CA LYS A 156 -3.99 4.98 -0.01
C LYS A 156 -5.03 5.80 0.76
N HIS A 157 -5.22 7.04 0.34
CA HIS A 157 -6.11 7.99 1.00
C HIS A 157 -7.49 8.04 0.33
N ALA A 158 -8.37 8.79 1.00
CA ALA A 158 -9.74 9.04 0.65
C ALA A 158 -9.93 9.63 -0.76
N ASP A 159 -9.07 10.58 -1.13
CA ASP A 159 -9.12 11.31 -2.41
C ASP A 159 -8.31 10.62 -3.52
N ASP A 160 -8.06 9.33 -3.35
CA ASP A 160 -7.25 8.51 -4.23
C ASP A 160 -5.75 8.90 -4.34
N THR A 161 -5.26 9.88 -3.58
CA THR A 161 -3.81 10.07 -3.43
C THR A 161 -3.18 8.94 -2.62
N SER A 162 -1.88 8.76 -2.72
CA SER A 162 -1.12 7.82 -1.89
C SER A 162 0.13 8.45 -1.31
N THR A 163 0.48 8.08 -0.09
CA THR A 163 1.73 8.48 0.57
C THR A 163 2.67 7.29 0.72
N LEU A 164 3.97 7.54 0.68
CA LEU A 164 5.02 6.55 0.89
C LEU A 164 5.97 7.03 2.00
N TYR A 165 6.32 6.12 2.92
CA TYR A 165 7.17 6.35 4.09
C TYR A 165 8.36 5.40 4.03
N ALA A 166 9.53 5.89 3.61
CA ALA A 166 10.70 5.08 3.32
C ALA A 166 11.77 5.10 4.42
N HIS A 167 12.78 4.25 4.24
CA HIS A 167 13.98 4.10 5.07
C HIS A 167 13.71 3.67 6.51
N LEU A 168 12.54 3.10 6.79
CA LEU A 168 12.10 2.76 8.15
C LEU A 168 13.03 1.74 8.81
N SER A 169 13.17 1.83 10.13
CA SER A 169 13.85 0.81 10.95
C SER A 169 12.89 -0.24 11.50
N ARG A 170 11.61 0.14 11.63
CA ARG A 170 10.52 -0.68 12.14
C ARG A 170 9.21 -0.31 11.46
N ILE A 171 8.35 -1.30 11.27
CA ILE A 171 6.98 -1.18 10.79
C ILE A 171 6.06 -1.74 11.88
N ASP A 172 5.07 -0.95 12.29
CA ASP A 172 4.11 -1.26 13.35
C ASP A 172 2.69 -1.55 12.82
N VAL A 173 2.56 -1.65 11.49
CA VAL A 173 1.30 -1.93 10.77
C VAL A 173 1.47 -3.06 9.76
N HIS A 174 0.37 -3.58 9.25
CA HIS A 174 0.38 -4.59 8.19
C HIS A 174 -0.40 -4.11 6.97
N GLN A 175 -0.11 -4.71 5.82
CA GLN A 175 -0.87 -4.47 4.60
C GLN A 175 -2.36 -4.65 4.86
N SER A 176 -3.17 -3.76 4.26
CA SER A 176 -4.64 -3.72 4.35
C SER A 176 -5.22 -3.23 5.67
N GLN A 177 -4.37 -2.88 6.64
CA GLN A 177 -4.81 -2.22 7.85
C GLN A 177 -5.35 -0.81 7.54
N SER A 178 -6.48 -0.44 8.14
CA SER A 178 -6.94 0.96 8.19
C SER A 178 -6.22 1.73 9.29
N VAL A 179 -5.80 2.96 9.00
CA VAL A 179 -5.13 3.86 9.95
C VAL A 179 -5.80 5.23 9.95
N ALA A 180 -5.88 5.84 11.13
CA ALA A 180 -6.32 7.23 11.29
C ALA A 180 -5.15 8.20 11.09
N THR A 181 -5.44 9.45 10.76
CA THR A 181 -4.46 10.55 10.75
C THR A 181 -3.71 10.60 12.08
N GLY A 182 -2.39 10.72 12.05
CA GLY A 182 -1.52 10.78 13.22
C GLY A 182 -1.28 9.45 13.93
N LYS A 183 -1.86 8.34 13.47
CA LYS A 183 -1.59 7.02 14.07
C LYS A 183 -0.10 6.64 13.88
N PRO A 184 0.61 6.19 14.92
CA PRO A 184 1.95 5.61 14.77
C PRO A 184 1.91 4.41 13.82
N ILE A 185 2.81 4.39 12.84
CA ILE A 185 2.88 3.34 11.81
C ILE A 185 4.26 2.67 11.72
N GLY A 186 5.30 3.28 12.28
CA GLY A 186 6.65 2.75 12.25
C GLY A 186 7.65 3.70 12.90
N ALA A 187 8.91 3.55 12.54
CA ALA A 187 9.98 4.40 13.05
C ALA A 187 11.05 4.73 12.00
N VAL A 188 11.62 5.93 12.13
CA VAL A 188 12.73 6.44 11.33
C VAL A 188 13.90 5.45 11.35
N GLY A 189 14.58 5.31 10.22
CA GLY A 189 15.72 4.41 10.08
C GLY A 189 16.72 4.88 9.03
N VAL A 190 17.42 3.91 8.45
CA VAL A 190 18.47 4.11 7.44
C VAL A 190 18.50 2.93 6.46
N THR A 191 17.36 2.29 6.23
CA THR A 191 17.26 1.12 5.35
C THR A 191 17.19 1.55 3.88
N GLY A 192 17.65 0.70 2.96
CA GLY A 192 17.69 1.03 1.53
C GLY A 192 18.79 2.03 1.18
N ARG A 193 18.54 2.92 0.22
CA ARG A 193 19.48 3.95 -0.22
C ARG A 193 19.27 5.22 0.59
N SER A 194 19.91 5.28 1.75
CA SER A 194 19.87 6.43 2.66
C SER A 194 21.28 6.83 3.08
N PHE A 195 21.55 8.14 3.23
CA PHE A 195 22.85 8.70 3.62
C PHE A 195 22.94 9.11 5.09
N GLY A 196 21.88 8.84 5.87
CA GLY A 196 21.80 9.15 7.30
C GLY A 196 20.38 8.96 7.83
N PRO A 197 20.15 9.00 9.15
CA PRO A 197 18.82 8.79 9.72
C PRO A 197 17.80 9.86 9.28
N HIS A 198 16.77 9.44 8.56
CA HIS A 198 15.63 10.29 8.17
C HIS A 198 14.43 9.45 7.76
N LEU A 199 13.23 10.05 7.77
CA LEU A 199 12.10 9.58 6.98
C LEU A 199 12.15 10.26 5.61
N HIS A 200 12.15 9.48 4.54
CA HIS A 200 11.86 9.98 3.20
C HIS A 200 10.37 9.81 2.91
N PHE A 201 9.69 10.90 2.60
CA PHE A 201 8.24 10.97 2.42
C PHE A 201 7.88 11.43 1.02
N GLU A 202 7.06 10.65 0.31
CA GLU A 202 6.60 10.98 -1.04
C GLU A 202 5.08 10.94 -1.14
N VAL A 203 4.56 11.68 -2.12
CA VAL A 203 3.13 11.73 -2.45
C VAL A 203 2.94 11.38 -3.92
N TYR A 204 1.91 10.59 -4.18
CA TYR A 204 1.51 10.11 -5.50
C TYR A 204 0.06 10.49 -5.79
N PRO A 205 -0.22 11.13 -6.94
CA PRO A 205 -1.60 11.47 -7.32
C PRO A 205 -2.38 10.22 -7.73
N GLU A 206 -3.69 10.39 -7.93
CA GLU A 206 -4.58 9.32 -8.39
C GLU A 206 -4.00 8.57 -9.60
N GLY A 207 -4.10 7.24 -9.57
CA GLY A 207 -3.66 6.36 -10.66
C GLY A 207 -2.15 6.21 -10.79
N VAL A 208 -1.34 6.87 -9.96
CA VAL A 208 0.11 6.69 -9.91
C VAL A 208 0.46 5.65 -8.85
N SER A 209 1.29 4.67 -9.23
CA SER A 209 1.76 3.66 -8.30
C SER A 209 2.86 4.23 -7.40
N PRO A 210 2.79 4.04 -6.07
CA PRO A 210 3.89 4.40 -5.18
C PRO A 210 5.21 3.75 -5.60
N GLY A 211 6.28 4.54 -5.63
CA GLY A 211 7.59 4.19 -6.16
C GLY A 211 7.86 4.69 -7.59
N ASP A 212 6.85 5.23 -8.31
CA ASP A 212 7.05 5.88 -9.61
C ASP A 212 7.68 7.28 -9.43
N ILE A 213 9.00 7.29 -9.31
CA ILE A 213 9.81 8.50 -9.05
C ILE A 213 9.61 9.62 -10.09
N TYR A 214 9.06 9.33 -11.27
CA TYR A 214 8.84 10.34 -12.32
C TYR A 214 7.49 11.04 -12.18
N ARG A 215 6.60 10.50 -11.33
CA ARG A 215 5.21 10.95 -11.20
C ARG A 215 4.82 11.26 -9.75
N ALA A 216 5.79 11.27 -8.84
CA ALA A 216 5.63 11.87 -7.52
C ALA A 216 5.37 13.38 -7.65
N VAL A 217 4.62 13.93 -6.69
CA VAL A 217 4.32 15.36 -6.60
C VAL A 217 4.86 15.94 -5.30
N ASP A 218 4.96 17.26 -5.22
CA ASP A 218 5.52 17.95 -4.05
C ASP A 218 4.73 17.61 -2.77
N PRO A 219 5.34 16.90 -1.79
CA PRO A 219 4.67 16.58 -0.55
C PRO A 219 4.44 17.78 0.34
N LYS A 220 5.26 18.85 0.24
CA LYS A 220 5.07 20.09 1.00
C LYS A 220 3.74 20.73 0.60
N GLU A 221 3.52 20.88 -0.70
CA GLU A 221 2.28 21.44 -1.24
C GLU A 221 1.06 20.57 -0.88
N TRP A 222 1.21 19.23 -0.91
CA TRP A 222 0.14 18.31 -0.52
C TRP A 222 -0.22 18.43 0.98
N LEU A 223 0.80 18.54 1.86
CA LEU A 223 0.63 18.70 3.30
C LEU A 223 0.04 20.07 3.65
N GLU A 224 0.50 21.15 3.02
CA GLU A 224 0.01 22.52 3.24
C GLU A 224 -1.45 22.69 2.83
N ARG A 225 -1.84 22.14 1.67
CA ARG A 225 -3.26 22.11 1.26
C ARG A 225 -4.16 21.35 2.24
N ARG A 226 -3.57 20.55 3.12
CA ARG A 226 -4.24 19.76 4.16
C ARG A 226 -4.03 20.30 5.57
N GLY A 227 -3.63 21.55 5.68
CA GLY A 227 -3.56 22.28 6.96
C GLY A 227 -2.25 22.13 7.73
N VAL A 228 -1.28 21.36 7.24
CA VAL A 228 0.05 21.29 7.87
C VAL A 228 0.80 22.60 7.62
N GLN A 229 1.33 23.19 8.69
CA GLN A 229 2.22 24.35 8.61
C GLN A 229 3.65 23.87 8.81
N PHE A 230 4.55 24.31 7.92
CA PHE A 230 5.99 24.17 8.12
C PHE A 230 6.51 25.45 8.75
N GLU A 231 7.29 25.33 9.82
CA GLU A 231 8.04 26.48 10.35
C GLU A 231 9.26 26.73 9.45
N ASP A 232 9.46 27.99 9.06
CA ASP A 232 10.58 28.46 8.24
C ASP A 232 11.89 28.59 9.04
#